data_AF-A0A846BVQ7-F1
#
_entry.id   AF-A0A846BVQ7-F1
#
_cell.length_a   1.000
_cell.length_b   1.000
_cell.length_c   1.000
_cell.angle_alpha   90.00
_cell.angle_beta   90.00
_cell.angle_gamma   90.00
#
_symmetry.space_group_name_H-M   'P 1'
#
loop_
_entity.id
_entity.type
_entity.pdbx_description
1 polymer ?
#
loop_
_entity_poly.entity_id
_entity_poly.type
_entity_poly.pdbx_seq_one_letter_code
_entity_poly.pdbx_strand_id
1 'polypeptide(L)'
;LIPSPEEQRQRQLPSSRHSNPLANLTQIKLFHIVVSFAIIPFFTYRLLWIPHLIMNPTPGFWEAQVKILSFHENITSGTDVHPYCSKWYTWPWMWRPVAYFYDTALNTSEPVPLNPPLPRGMEQVVYDVHAMGNPCLWWLSTAAIILLLLVLVQRLLEGVGWKLPLTPYTGIALYLFLNWLANLLPWVRVSRCTFLYHYMGASVFSGLALAWLVDCWLSSKLPQHKSAGATVIVMVLLAFVFWLPIYLGLPLSPETYQLRMWFRSWI
;
A
#
# COMPACT_ATOMS: atom_id res chain seq x y z
N LEU A 1 -18.75 57.53 -21.69
CA LEU A 1 -19.50 56.39 -21.10
C LEU A 1 -18.54 55.63 -20.20
N ILE A 2 -18.66 55.82 -18.89
CA ILE A 2 -17.83 55.15 -17.90
C ILE A 2 -18.42 53.73 -17.72
N PRO A 3 -17.64 52.66 -17.95
CA PRO A 3 -18.16 51.29 -17.84
C PRO A 3 -18.61 50.98 -16.41
N SER A 4 -19.60 50.11 -16.29
CA SER A 4 -20.23 49.80 -15.00
C SER A 4 -19.24 49.08 -14.05
N PRO A 5 -19.45 49.14 -12.72
CA PRO A 5 -18.62 48.42 -11.76
C PRO A 5 -18.58 46.90 -11.99
N GLU A 6 -19.62 46.31 -12.60
CA GLU A 6 -19.66 44.90 -12.99
C GLU A 6 -18.80 44.60 -14.21
N GLU A 7 -18.77 45.48 -15.21
CA GLU A 7 -17.89 45.38 -16.38
C GLU A 7 -16.41 45.53 -15.99
N GLN A 8 -16.11 46.34 -14.98
CA GLN A 8 -14.76 46.44 -14.40
C GLN A 8 -14.38 45.18 -13.60
N ARG A 9 -15.34 44.57 -12.90
CA ARG A 9 -15.11 43.32 -12.12
C ARG A 9 -14.88 42.11 -13.03
N GLN A 10 -15.55 42.02 -14.18
CA GLN A 10 -15.31 40.94 -15.16
C GLN A 10 -13.96 41.07 -15.88
N ARG A 11 -13.42 42.29 -16.07
CA ARG A 11 -12.10 42.52 -16.67
C ARG A 11 -10.91 42.21 -15.76
N GLN A 12 -11.13 42.05 -14.45
CA GLN A 12 -10.09 41.80 -13.45
C GLN A 12 -9.92 40.32 -13.06
N LEU A 13 -10.73 39.40 -13.59
CA LEU A 13 -10.47 37.98 -13.40
C LEU A 13 -9.25 37.62 -14.25
N PRO A 14 -8.11 37.24 -13.65
CA PRO A 14 -7.01 36.71 -14.43
C PRO A 14 -7.55 35.50 -15.17
N SER A 15 -7.46 35.49 -16.50
CA SER A 15 -7.62 34.26 -17.26
C SER A 15 -6.49 33.33 -16.82
N SER A 16 -6.69 32.57 -15.75
CA SER A 16 -5.78 31.50 -15.39
C SER A 16 -5.88 30.49 -16.51
N ARG A 17 -5.01 30.63 -17.52
CA ARG A 17 -4.69 29.56 -18.46
C ARG A 17 -4.22 28.42 -17.57
N HIS A 18 -5.12 27.51 -17.21
CA HIS A 18 -4.75 26.23 -16.66
C HIS A 18 -3.97 25.52 -17.76
N SER A 19 -2.66 25.71 -17.76
CA SER A 19 -1.75 24.91 -18.56
C SER A 19 -2.00 23.46 -18.17
N ASN A 20 -2.27 22.61 -19.16
CA ASN A 20 -2.44 21.19 -18.92
C ASN A 20 -1.17 20.68 -18.21
N PRO A 21 -1.25 20.15 -16.97
CA PRO A 21 -0.04 19.74 -16.25
C PRO A 21 0.72 18.61 -16.97
N LEU A 22 0.08 17.84 -17.86
CA LEU A 22 0.80 16.90 -18.75
C LEU A 22 1.62 17.60 -19.84
N ALA A 23 1.30 18.85 -20.20
CA ALA A 23 2.13 19.64 -21.11
C ALA A 23 3.49 20.00 -20.47
N ASN A 24 3.61 19.92 -19.15
CA ASN A 24 4.91 20.04 -18.48
C ASN A 24 5.70 18.72 -18.53
N LEU A 25 5.04 17.56 -18.69
CA LEU A 25 5.75 16.28 -18.89
C LEU A 25 6.51 16.29 -20.23
N THR A 26 5.97 16.94 -21.26
CA THR A 26 6.68 17.09 -22.55
C THR A 26 7.89 18.02 -22.46
N GLN A 27 8.06 18.74 -21.34
CA GLN A 27 9.22 19.59 -21.07
C GLN A 27 10.34 18.82 -20.35
N ILE A 28 10.09 17.59 -19.89
CA ILE A 28 11.10 16.74 -19.27
C ILE A 28 12.07 16.27 -20.36
N LYS A 29 13.28 16.84 -20.34
CA LYS A 29 14.37 16.41 -21.22
C LYS A 29 14.86 15.02 -20.84
N LEU A 30 15.29 14.24 -21.83
CA LEU A 30 15.91 12.91 -21.64
C LEU A 30 17.03 12.94 -20.60
N PHE A 31 17.81 14.02 -20.58
CA PHE A 31 18.86 14.24 -19.58
C PHE A 31 18.34 14.14 -18.14
N HIS A 32 17.19 14.76 -17.82
CA HIS A 32 16.61 14.68 -16.48
C HIS A 32 16.21 13.25 -16.12
N ILE A 33 15.64 12.51 -17.09
CA ILE A 33 15.26 11.10 -16.89
C ILE A 33 16.50 10.26 -16.59
N VAL A 34 17.56 10.38 -17.40
CA VAL A 34 18.80 9.61 -17.22
C VAL A 34 19.46 9.95 -15.88
N VAL A 35 19.54 11.23 -15.53
CA VAL A 35 20.13 11.64 -14.25
C VAL A 35 19.33 11.09 -13.06
N SER A 36 18.01 11.26 -13.08
CA SER A 36 17.14 10.89 -11.95
C SER A 36 16.91 9.38 -11.80
N PHE A 37 16.82 8.63 -12.90
CA PHE A 37 16.45 7.20 -12.87
C PHE A 37 17.61 6.24 -13.13
N ALA A 38 18.76 6.71 -13.64
CA ALA A 38 19.93 5.86 -13.84
C ALA A 38 21.14 6.33 -13.02
N ILE A 39 21.59 7.57 -13.20
CA ILE A 39 22.85 8.05 -12.60
C ILE A 39 22.73 8.13 -11.07
N ILE A 40 21.75 8.87 -10.56
CA ILE A 40 21.57 9.04 -9.11
C ILE A 40 21.38 7.69 -8.42
N PRO A 41 20.42 6.82 -8.83
CA PRO A 41 20.22 5.52 -8.19
C PRO A 41 21.44 4.61 -8.25
N PHE A 42 22.17 4.59 -9.37
CA PHE A 42 23.38 3.77 -9.50
C PHE A 42 24.45 4.17 -8.48
N PHE A 43 24.77 5.46 -8.40
CA PHE A 43 25.78 5.95 -7.45
C PHE A 43 25.32 5.81 -6.01
N THR A 44 24.06 6.12 -5.70
CA THR A 44 23.50 5.91 -4.37
C THR A 44 23.60 4.44 -3.95
N TYR A 45 23.19 3.51 -4.81
CA TYR A 45 23.30 2.08 -4.53
C TYR A 45 24.76 1.65 -4.33
N ARG A 46 25.67 2.13 -5.20
CA ARG A 46 27.10 1.80 -5.09
C ARG A 46 27.72 2.28 -3.77
N LEU A 47 27.36 3.49 -3.33
CA LEU A 47 27.82 4.06 -2.06
C LEU A 47 27.29 3.27 -0.86
N LEU A 48 26.03 2.83 -0.88
CA LEU A 48 25.43 2.04 0.20
C LEU A 48 26.13 0.69 0.42
N TRP A 49 26.81 0.14 -0.59
CA TRP A 49 27.56 -1.11 -0.47
C TRP A 49 28.97 -0.96 0.14
N ILE A 50 29.49 0.26 0.28
CA ILE A 50 30.86 0.49 0.80
C ILE A 50 31.06 -0.13 2.20
N PRO A 51 30.18 0.11 3.20
CA PRO A 51 30.38 -0.46 4.54
C PRO A 51 30.40 -1.99 4.53
N HIS A 52 29.50 -2.60 3.76
CA HIS A 52 29.44 -4.06 3.66
C HIS A 52 30.70 -4.65 3.03
N LEU A 53 31.23 -4.03 1.97
CA LEU A 53 32.43 -4.52 1.27
C LEU A 53 33.72 -4.30 2.07
N ILE A 54 33.76 -3.32 2.97
CA ILE A 54 34.87 -3.15 3.92
C ILE A 54 34.87 -4.30 4.94
N MET A 55 33.69 -4.66 5.45
CA MET A 55 33.55 -5.73 6.46
C MET A 55 33.62 -7.14 5.86
N ASN A 56 33.09 -7.32 4.64
CA ASN A 56 33.00 -8.59 3.93
C ASN A 56 33.53 -8.43 2.50
N PRO A 57 34.85 -8.49 2.29
CA PRO A 57 35.45 -8.20 0.98
C PRO A 57 35.19 -9.27 -0.09
N THR A 58 34.80 -10.49 0.33
CA THR A 58 34.49 -11.60 -0.57
C THR A 58 33.09 -12.14 -0.30
N PRO A 59 32.23 -12.29 -1.33
CA PRO A 59 32.44 -11.95 -2.74
C PRO A 59 32.54 -10.43 -2.98
N GLY A 60 33.25 -10.04 -4.04
CA GLY A 60 33.27 -8.64 -4.48
C GLY A 60 31.88 -8.18 -4.96
N PHE A 61 31.68 -6.87 -5.12
CA PHE A 61 30.36 -6.29 -5.42
C PHE A 61 29.59 -6.97 -6.56
N TRP A 62 30.23 -7.16 -7.72
CA TRP A 62 29.56 -7.73 -8.89
C TRP A 62 29.16 -9.18 -8.67
N GLU A 63 30.07 -9.96 -8.10
CA GLU A 63 29.79 -11.35 -7.75
C GLU A 63 28.68 -11.43 -6.69
N ALA A 64 28.65 -10.52 -5.73
CA ALA A 64 27.56 -10.41 -4.76
C ALA A 64 26.22 -10.12 -5.45
N GLN A 65 26.16 -9.20 -6.42
CA GLN A 65 24.93 -8.93 -7.17
C GLN A 65 24.44 -10.15 -7.95
N VAL A 66 25.36 -10.87 -8.62
CA VAL A 66 25.03 -12.11 -9.34
C VAL A 66 24.50 -13.16 -8.38
N LYS A 67 25.17 -13.39 -7.23
CA LYS A 67 24.72 -14.34 -6.22
C LYS A 67 23.35 -13.99 -5.65
N ILE A 68 23.08 -12.70 -5.40
CA ILE A 68 21.77 -12.23 -4.94
C ILE A 68 20.69 -12.53 -6.00
N LEU A 69 20.96 -12.23 -7.27
CA LEU A 69 20.02 -12.50 -8.35
C LEU A 69 19.76 -14.01 -8.47
N SER A 70 20.83 -14.82 -8.59
CA SER A 70 20.73 -16.28 -8.68
C SER A 70 19.99 -16.86 -7.48
N PHE A 71 20.24 -16.39 -6.27
CA PHE A 71 19.49 -16.83 -5.09
C PHE A 71 17.99 -16.57 -5.27
N HIS A 72 17.58 -15.35 -5.65
CA HIS A 72 16.17 -15.01 -5.79
C HIS A 72 15.47 -15.71 -6.96
N GLU A 73 16.18 -16.00 -8.05
CA GLU A 73 15.64 -16.76 -9.20
C GLU A 73 15.40 -18.24 -8.86
N ASN A 74 16.19 -18.80 -7.95
CA ASN A 74 16.11 -20.21 -7.58
C ASN A 74 15.19 -20.49 -6.37
N ILE A 75 14.61 -19.46 -5.73
CA ILE A 75 13.59 -19.65 -4.70
C ILE A 75 12.31 -20.16 -5.37
N THR A 76 11.85 -21.34 -4.95
CA THR A 76 10.59 -21.93 -5.39
C THR A 76 9.37 -21.24 -4.75
N SER A 77 8.16 -21.66 -5.11
CA SER A 77 6.90 -21.09 -4.59
C SER A 77 5.96 -22.21 -4.19
N GLY A 78 5.05 -21.94 -3.26
CA GLY A 78 4.05 -22.89 -2.80
C GLY A 78 4.07 -23.08 -1.29
N THR A 79 3.06 -23.78 -0.77
CA THR A 79 2.93 -24.10 0.66
C THR A 79 4.06 -24.96 1.18
N ASP A 80 4.68 -25.75 0.30
CA ASP A 80 5.81 -26.63 0.62
C ASP A 80 7.10 -25.83 0.89
N VAL A 81 7.17 -24.59 0.41
CA VAL A 81 8.27 -23.65 0.69
C VAL A 81 7.97 -22.87 1.96
N HIS A 82 6.78 -22.27 2.01
CA HIS A 82 6.30 -21.58 3.20
C HIS A 82 4.77 -21.56 3.22
N PRO A 83 4.11 -21.95 4.32
CA PRO A 83 2.64 -22.05 4.36
C PRO A 83 1.92 -20.72 4.10
N TYR A 84 2.60 -19.60 4.35
CA TYR A 84 2.07 -18.25 4.15
C TYR A 84 2.45 -17.59 2.81
N CYS A 85 3.01 -18.33 1.84
CA CYS A 85 3.19 -17.77 0.50
C CYS A 85 1.86 -17.26 -0.05
N SER A 86 1.87 -16.06 -0.63
CA SER A 86 0.71 -15.37 -1.20
C SER A 86 1.06 -14.84 -2.59
N LYS A 87 0.04 -14.64 -3.44
CA LYS A 87 0.22 -14.12 -4.80
C LYS A 87 -0.21 -12.66 -4.86
N TRP A 88 0.41 -11.89 -5.76
CA TRP A 88 0.19 -10.45 -5.88
C TRP A 88 -1.28 -10.01 -5.96
N TYR A 89 -2.12 -10.80 -6.65
CA TYR A 89 -3.54 -10.50 -6.84
C TYR A 89 -4.38 -10.71 -5.57
N THR A 90 -3.87 -11.40 -4.55
CA THR A 90 -4.57 -11.61 -3.28
C THR A 90 -4.33 -10.47 -2.29
N TRP A 91 -3.30 -9.65 -2.53
CA TRP A 91 -2.88 -8.62 -1.58
C TRP A 91 -3.86 -7.46 -1.43
N PRO A 92 -4.50 -6.91 -2.50
CA PRO A 92 -5.49 -5.85 -2.33
C PRO A 92 -6.67 -6.26 -1.42
N TRP A 93 -6.95 -7.55 -1.34
CA TRP A 93 -8.02 -8.13 -0.53
C TRP A 93 -7.56 -8.61 0.84
N MET A 94 -6.24 -8.60 1.12
CA MET A 94 -5.64 -9.16 2.34
C MET A 94 -6.06 -10.62 2.58
N TRP A 95 -6.11 -11.43 1.51
CA TRP A 95 -6.62 -12.80 1.62
C TRP A 95 -5.69 -13.71 2.43
N ARG A 96 -4.37 -13.55 2.25
CA ARG A 96 -3.32 -14.37 2.88
C ARG A 96 -2.29 -13.46 3.56
N PRO A 97 -2.57 -12.98 4.78
CA PRO A 97 -1.56 -12.36 5.63
C PRO A 97 -0.56 -13.40 6.15
N VAL A 98 0.41 -12.98 6.96
CA VAL A 98 1.52 -13.84 7.42
C VAL A 98 1.66 -13.76 8.93
N ALA A 99 1.62 -14.89 9.64
CA ALA A 99 2.03 -14.92 11.04
C ALA A 99 3.57 -14.79 11.12
N TYR A 100 4.06 -13.77 11.83
CA TYR A 100 5.48 -13.61 12.15
C TYR A 100 5.87 -14.36 13.41
N PHE A 101 4.92 -14.51 14.34
CA PHE A 101 5.10 -15.24 15.57
C PHE A 101 3.76 -15.84 15.96
N TYR A 102 3.76 -17.11 16.36
CA TYR A 102 2.59 -17.78 16.92
C TYR A 102 3.05 -18.76 17.99
N ASP A 103 2.51 -18.65 19.19
CA ASP A 103 2.75 -19.59 20.27
C ASP A 103 1.57 -19.62 21.25
N THR A 104 1.56 -20.63 22.11
CA THR A 104 0.47 -20.90 23.06
C THR A 104 1.01 -21.15 24.46
N ALA A 105 0.22 -20.82 25.48
CA ALA A 105 0.54 -21.06 26.89
C ALA A 105 -0.70 -21.51 27.69
N LEU A 106 -0.50 -22.11 28.88
CA LEU A 106 -1.59 -22.43 29.82
C LEU A 106 -2.05 -21.19 30.60
N ASN A 107 -1.19 -20.19 30.75
CA ASN A 107 -1.50 -18.93 31.41
C ASN A 107 -0.48 -17.85 30.99
N THR A 108 -0.71 -16.60 31.40
CA THR A 108 0.13 -15.45 31.02
C THR A 108 1.47 -15.36 31.75
N SER A 109 1.70 -16.21 32.75
CA SER A 109 2.93 -16.21 33.56
C SER A 109 3.96 -17.22 33.05
N GLU A 110 3.54 -18.13 32.16
CA GLU A 110 4.44 -19.11 31.56
C GLU A 110 5.43 -18.46 30.60
N PRO A 111 6.68 -18.95 30.57
CA PRO A 111 7.65 -18.51 29.57
C PRO A 111 7.26 -19.05 28.19
N VAL A 112 7.28 -18.16 27.20
CA VAL A 112 7.01 -18.48 25.79
C VAL A 112 8.29 -18.14 24.98
N PRO A 113 8.80 -19.02 24.10
CA PRO A 113 8.22 -20.29 23.66
C PRO A 113 8.38 -21.47 24.64
N LEU A 114 7.39 -22.36 24.66
CA LEU A 114 7.40 -23.58 25.48
C LEU A 114 8.12 -24.73 24.75
N ASN A 115 8.93 -25.50 25.49
CA ASN A 115 9.58 -26.72 24.99
C ASN A 115 9.42 -27.86 26.00
N PRO A 116 8.71 -28.96 25.68
CA PRO A 116 7.96 -29.21 24.43
C PRO A 116 6.71 -28.31 24.30
N PRO A 117 6.17 -28.13 23.07
CA PRO A 117 4.96 -27.34 22.84
C PRO A 117 3.74 -27.97 23.51
N LEU A 118 2.75 -27.14 23.84
CA LEU A 118 1.50 -27.60 24.44
C LEU A 118 0.73 -28.54 23.50
N PRO A 119 0.20 -29.66 24.01
CA PRO A 119 -0.73 -30.47 23.26
C PRO A 119 -1.98 -29.69 22.87
N ARG A 120 -2.51 -29.95 21.67
CA ARG A 120 -3.73 -29.30 21.17
C ARG A 120 -4.92 -29.51 22.12
N GLY A 121 -5.68 -28.46 22.34
CA GLY A 121 -6.84 -28.43 23.24
C GLY A 121 -6.48 -28.10 24.70
N MET A 122 -5.21 -27.89 25.02
CA MET A 122 -4.77 -27.42 26.34
C MET A 122 -4.37 -25.95 26.34
N GLU A 123 -4.27 -25.30 25.18
CA GLU A 123 -4.02 -23.86 25.07
C GLU A 123 -5.11 -23.03 25.77
N GLN A 124 -4.70 -22.12 26.65
CA GLN A 124 -5.60 -21.12 27.26
C GLN A 124 -5.23 -19.71 26.85
N VAL A 125 -3.99 -19.51 26.39
CA VAL A 125 -3.47 -18.24 25.93
C VAL A 125 -2.78 -18.44 24.58
N VAL A 126 -3.07 -17.56 23.62
CA VAL A 126 -2.46 -17.47 22.31
C VAL A 126 -1.70 -16.14 22.23
N TYR A 127 -0.47 -16.21 21.74
CA TYR A 127 0.35 -15.06 21.39
C TYR A 127 0.60 -15.10 19.88
N ASP A 128 0.11 -14.10 19.16
CA ASP A 128 0.28 -13.99 17.71
C ASP A 128 0.73 -12.59 17.33
N VAL A 129 1.80 -12.51 16.53
CA VAL A 129 2.20 -11.28 15.84
C VAL A 129 1.94 -11.50 14.36
N HIS A 130 0.88 -10.88 13.85
CA HIS A 130 0.42 -11.13 12.50
C HIS A 130 0.67 -9.94 11.59
N ALA A 131 1.42 -10.19 10.51
CA ALA A 131 1.65 -9.22 9.44
C ALA A 131 0.41 -9.13 8.54
N MET A 132 -0.56 -8.36 9.02
CA MET A 132 -1.78 -7.97 8.31
C MET A 132 -2.03 -6.47 8.47
N GLY A 133 -2.74 -5.88 7.53
CA GLY A 133 -3.25 -4.51 7.66
C GLY A 133 -4.45 -4.42 8.60
N ASN A 134 -4.87 -3.18 8.89
CA ASN A 134 -6.19 -2.91 9.47
C ASN A 134 -7.26 -3.23 8.42
N PRO A 135 -8.14 -4.23 8.63
CA PRO A 135 -9.08 -4.69 7.60
C PRO A 135 -9.97 -3.57 7.04
N CYS A 136 -10.50 -2.70 7.89
CA CYS A 136 -11.31 -1.56 7.45
C CYS A 136 -10.48 -0.59 6.61
N LEU A 137 -9.30 -0.18 7.08
CA LEU A 137 -8.43 0.71 6.33
C LEU A 137 -8.02 0.10 5.00
N TRP A 138 -7.63 -1.18 5.00
CA TRP A 138 -7.12 -1.90 3.85
C TRP A 138 -8.19 -2.03 2.76
N TRP A 139 -9.37 -2.52 3.09
CA TRP A 139 -10.43 -2.73 2.12
C TRP A 139 -11.05 -1.43 1.63
N LEU A 140 -11.21 -0.43 2.52
CA LEU A 140 -11.68 0.89 2.08
C LEU A 140 -10.64 1.57 1.17
N SER A 141 -9.34 1.37 1.41
CA SER A 141 -8.27 1.84 0.52
C SER A 141 -8.30 1.14 -0.84
N THR A 142 -8.49 -0.17 -0.85
CA THR A 142 -8.67 -0.93 -2.10
C THR A 142 -9.93 -0.49 -2.85
N ALA A 143 -11.04 -0.26 -2.16
CA ALA A 143 -12.26 0.27 -2.76
C ALA A 143 -12.04 1.69 -3.31
N ALA A 144 -11.32 2.54 -2.59
CA ALA A 144 -10.99 3.89 -3.02
C ALA A 144 -10.18 3.88 -4.33
N ILE A 145 -9.10 3.09 -4.41
CA ILE A 145 -8.27 3.05 -5.62
C ILE A 145 -9.03 2.46 -6.83
N ILE A 146 -9.92 1.48 -6.60
CA ILE A 146 -10.83 0.96 -7.64
C ILE A 146 -11.83 2.03 -8.08
N LEU A 147 -12.41 2.79 -7.15
CA LEU A 147 -13.32 3.90 -7.48
C LEU A 147 -12.63 4.95 -8.34
N LEU A 148 -11.38 5.31 -8.02
CA LEU A 148 -10.60 6.23 -8.85
C LEU A 148 -10.38 5.69 -10.26
N LEU A 149 -10.08 4.40 -10.41
CA LEU A 149 -10.00 3.76 -11.72
C LEU A 149 -11.34 3.86 -12.48
N LEU A 150 -12.46 3.53 -11.83
CA LEU A 150 -13.78 3.61 -12.46
C LEU A 150 -14.11 5.04 -12.92
N VAL A 151 -13.81 6.04 -12.11
CA VAL A 151 -13.97 7.46 -12.47
C VAL A 151 -13.07 7.83 -13.65
N LEU A 152 -11.81 7.40 -13.66
CA LEU A 152 -10.89 7.65 -14.78
C LEU A 152 -11.38 7.00 -16.08
N VAL A 153 -11.86 5.76 -16.02
CA VAL A 153 -12.44 5.04 -17.17
C VAL A 153 -13.69 5.74 -17.66
N GLN A 154 -14.62 6.09 -16.77
CA GLN A 154 -15.85 6.83 -17.13
C GLN A 154 -15.51 8.15 -17.83
N ARG A 155 -14.57 8.92 -17.29
CA ARG A 155 -14.13 10.20 -17.88
C ARG A 155 -13.45 10.02 -19.25
N LEU A 156 -12.75 8.91 -19.45
CA LEU A 156 -12.17 8.56 -20.73
C LEU A 156 -13.25 8.22 -21.77
N LEU A 157 -14.31 7.50 -21.35
CA LEU A 157 -15.44 7.12 -22.20
C LEU A 157 -16.34 8.32 -22.54
N GLU A 158 -16.56 9.25 -21.59
CA GLU A 158 -17.30 10.50 -21.81
C GLU A 158 -16.51 11.52 -22.65
N GLY A 159 -15.18 11.43 -22.65
CA GLY A 159 -14.32 12.25 -23.49
C GLY A 159 -14.49 11.88 -24.97
N VAL A 160 -14.52 12.88 -25.86
CA VAL A 160 -14.50 12.62 -27.30
C VAL A 160 -13.11 12.08 -27.69
N GLY A 161 -12.96 10.75 -27.68
CA GLY A 161 -11.72 10.02 -27.97
C GLY A 161 -10.81 9.80 -26.76
N TRP A 162 -9.53 9.45 -26.98
CA TRP A 162 -8.51 9.20 -25.93
C TRP A 162 -8.08 10.45 -25.12
N LYS A 163 -8.90 11.52 -25.12
CA LYS A 163 -8.61 12.79 -24.46
C LYS A 163 -9.28 12.82 -23.11
N LEU A 164 -8.54 12.46 -22.06
CA LEU A 164 -8.98 12.67 -20.68
C LEU A 164 -8.84 14.16 -20.32
N PRO A 165 -9.91 14.90 -20.01
CA PRO A 165 -9.77 16.29 -19.57
C PRO A 165 -9.05 16.34 -18.22
N LEU A 166 -7.87 16.98 -18.18
CA LEU A 166 -7.13 17.17 -16.95
C LEU A 166 -7.69 18.32 -16.14
N THR A 167 -8.40 17.94 -15.09
CA THR A 167 -8.74 18.76 -13.93
C THR A 167 -7.77 18.41 -12.81
N PRO A 168 -7.62 19.25 -11.77
CA PRO A 168 -6.85 18.89 -10.58
C PRO A 168 -7.27 17.53 -9.99
N TYR A 169 -8.58 17.24 -9.96
CA TYR A 169 -9.12 15.97 -9.45
C TYR A 169 -8.71 14.77 -10.31
N THR A 170 -8.83 14.86 -11.63
CA THR A 170 -8.40 13.76 -12.53
C THR A 170 -6.89 13.59 -12.54
N GLY A 171 -6.12 14.68 -12.35
CA GLY A 171 -4.67 14.61 -12.16
C GLY A 171 -4.25 13.87 -10.89
N ILE A 172 -4.90 14.16 -9.75
CA ILE A 172 -4.66 13.45 -8.48
C ILE A 172 -5.03 11.97 -8.64
N ALA A 173 -6.21 11.67 -9.19
CA ALA A 173 -6.64 10.30 -9.41
C ALA A 173 -5.66 9.51 -10.29
N LEU A 174 -5.21 10.11 -11.40
CA LEU A 174 -4.24 9.51 -12.29
C LEU A 174 -2.89 9.28 -11.59
N TYR A 175 -2.39 10.27 -10.84
CA TYR A 175 -1.16 10.15 -10.07
C TYR A 175 -1.22 8.98 -9.09
N LEU A 176 -2.27 8.91 -8.27
CA LEU A 176 -2.42 7.86 -7.27
C LEU A 176 -2.55 6.48 -7.90
N PHE A 177 -3.38 6.36 -8.94
CA PHE A 177 -3.59 5.09 -9.63
C PHE A 177 -2.34 4.58 -10.36
N LEU A 178 -1.63 5.45 -11.09
CA LEU A 178 -0.41 5.07 -11.79
C LEU A 178 0.71 4.66 -10.83
N ASN A 179 0.84 5.35 -9.68
CA ASN A 179 1.83 4.97 -8.68
C ASN A 179 1.47 3.66 -7.97
N TRP A 180 0.17 3.41 -7.72
CA TRP A 180 -0.29 2.13 -7.22
C TRP A 180 0.08 0.99 -8.19
N LEU A 181 -0.17 1.17 -9.49
CA LEU A 181 0.25 0.22 -10.53
C LEU A 181 1.76 0.07 -10.61
N ALA A 182 2.54 1.15 -10.56
CA ALA A 182 4.00 1.10 -10.62
C ALA A 182 4.60 0.27 -9.49
N ASN A 183 3.96 0.26 -8.31
CA ASN A 183 4.39 -0.53 -7.17
C ASN A 183 3.82 -1.97 -7.15
N LEU A 184 2.70 -2.23 -7.85
CA LEU A 184 2.07 -3.55 -7.90
C LEU A 184 2.56 -4.40 -9.08
N LEU A 185 2.66 -3.82 -10.29
CA LEU A 185 2.94 -4.53 -11.54
C LEU A 185 4.27 -5.29 -11.57
N PRO A 186 5.37 -4.82 -10.95
CA PRO A 186 6.62 -5.60 -10.91
C PRO A 186 6.42 -7.01 -10.31
N TRP A 187 5.49 -7.15 -9.36
CA TRP A 187 5.20 -8.43 -8.71
C TRP A 187 4.46 -9.43 -9.58
N VAL A 188 3.85 -8.98 -10.68
CA VAL A 188 3.10 -9.86 -11.60
C VAL A 188 4.00 -10.91 -12.24
N ARG A 189 5.27 -10.57 -12.49
CA ARG A 189 6.26 -11.48 -13.10
C ARG A 189 7.02 -12.33 -12.08
N VAL A 190 6.82 -12.10 -10.78
CA VAL A 190 7.57 -12.81 -9.74
C VAL A 190 6.89 -14.15 -9.45
N SER A 191 7.55 -15.25 -9.82
CA SER A 191 7.04 -16.61 -9.65
C SER A 191 7.34 -17.22 -8.28
N ARG A 192 8.43 -16.81 -7.62
CA ARG A 192 8.89 -17.31 -6.30
C ARG A 192 7.86 -17.09 -5.18
N CYS A 193 8.10 -17.69 -4.01
CA CYS A 193 7.32 -17.39 -2.82
C CYS A 193 7.41 -15.89 -2.48
N THR A 194 6.25 -15.25 -2.32
CA THR A 194 6.12 -13.86 -1.89
C THR A 194 5.02 -13.74 -0.83
N PHE A 195 4.94 -12.59 -0.20
CA PHE A 195 4.18 -12.35 1.02
C PHE A 195 3.45 -11.02 0.96
N LEU A 196 2.41 -10.86 1.78
CA LEU A 196 1.56 -9.67 1.80
C LEU A 196 2.35 -8.36 1.96
N TYR A 197 3.43 -8.35 2.76
CA TYR A 197 4.23 -7.15 2.98
C TYR A 197 4.89 -6.58 1.71
N HIS A 198 5.03 -7.35 0.64
CA HIS A 198 5.52 -6.84 -0.65
C HIS A 198 4.54 -5.86 -1.30
N TYR A 199 3.26 -5.91 -0.92
CA TYR A 199 2.25 -4.94 -1.34
C TYR A 199 2.39 -3.58 -0.64
N MET A 200 3.22 -3.44 0.41
CA MET A 200 3.21 -2.24 1.25
C MET A 200 3.44 -0.96 0.46
N GLY A 201 4.36 -0.97 -0.52
CA GLY A 201 4.60 0.18 -1.41
C GLY A 201 3.35 0.60 -2.21
N ALA A 202 2.60 -0.36 -2.76
CA ALA A 202 1.35 -0.08 -3.45
C ALA A 202 0.25 0.36 -2.46
N SER A 203 0.20 -0.28 -1.28
CA SER A 203 -0.81 0.01 -0.24
C SER A 203 -0.83 1.47 0.19
N VAL A 204 0.35 2.13 0.21
CA VAL A 204 0.48 3.56 0.51
C VAL A 204 -0.35 4.41 -0.45
N PHE A 205 -0.30 4.13 -1.75
CA PHE A 205 -1.05 4.89 -2.75
C PHE A 205 -2.56 4.63 -2.67
N SER A 206 -2.98 3.40 -2.37
CA SER A 206 -4.39 3.13 -2.09
C SER A 206 -4.87 3.81 -0.80
N GLY A 207 -4.02 3.90 0.22
CA GLY A 207 -4.30 4.63 1.47
C GLY A 207 -4.42 6.13 1.25
N LEU A 208 -3.52 6.71 0.43
CA LEU A 208 -3.62 8.10 0.00
C LEU A 208 -4.90 8.38 -0.81
N ALA A 209 -5.33 7.42 -1.64
CA ALA A 209 -6.61 7.52 -2.34
C ALA A 209 -7.80 7.59 -1.37
N LEU A 210 -7.83 6.74 -0.34
CA LEU A 210 -8.86 6.83 0.70
C LEU A 210 -8.79 8.15 1.46
N ALA A 211 -7.59 8.57 1.89
CA ALA A 211 -7.40 9.82 2.61
C ALA A 211 -7.90 11.02 1.79
N TRP A 212 -7.60 11.05 0.49
CA TRP A 212 -8.09 12.09 -0.41
C TRP A 212 -9.61 12.09 -0.57
N LEU A 213 -10.24 10.91 -0.71
CA LEU A 213 -11.71 10.81 -0.76
C LEU A 213 -12.35 11.31 0.55
N VAL A 214 -11.78 10.93 1.70
CA VAL A 214 -12.25 11.38 3.01
C VAL A 214 -12.11 12.90 3.16
N ASP A 215 -10.98 13.48 2.73
CA ASP A 215 -10.78 14.93 2.73
C ASP A 215 -11.82 15.66 1.87
N CYS A 216 -12.11 15.14 0.68
CA CYS A 216 -13.15 15.68 -0.20
C CYS A 216 -14.54 15.61 0.47
N TRP A 217 -14.85 14.51 1.15
CA TRP A 217 -16.12 14.33 1.85
C TRP A 217 -16.28 15.24 3.06
N LEU A 218 -15.23 15.41 3.87
CA LEU A 218 -15.22 16.30 5.03
C LEU A 218 -15.31 17.78 4.62
N SER A 219 -14.71 18.14 3.48
CA SER A 219 -14.76 19.48 2.91
C SER A 219 -16.07 19.80 2.18
N SER A 220 -16.92 18.80 1.95
CA SER A 220 -18.20 18.99 1.26
C SER A 220 -19.19 19.83 2.07
N LYS A 221 -20.05 20.59 1.38
CA LYS A 221 -21.12 21.36 2.04
C LYS A 221 -22.28 20.48 2.52
N LEU A 222 -22.43 19.28 1.97
CA LEU A 222 -23.53 18.39 2.33
C LEU A 222 -23.19 17.63 3.62
N PRO A 223 -24.07 17.64 4.63
CA PRO A 223 -23.82 16.99 5.92
C PRO A 223 -23.64 15.47 5.78
N GLN A 224 -24.31 14.86 4.81
CA GLN A 224 -24.20 13.44 4.52
C GLN A 224 -22.78 13.01 4.13
N HIS A 225 -22.08 13.82 3.31
CA HIS A 225 -20.69 13.54 2.95
C HIS A 225 -19.76 13.68 4.17
N LYS A 226 -19.93 14.73 4.97
CA LYS A 226 -19.14 14.90 6.20
C LYS A 226 -19.31 13.72 7.15
N SER A 227 -20.56 13.27 7.33
CA SER A 227 -20.87 12.09 8.14
C SER A 227 -20.21 10.83 7.57
N ALA A 228 -20.22 10.63 6.25
CA ALA A 228 -19.52 9.50 5.63
C ALA A 228 -18.00 9.54 5.88
N GLY A 229 -17.34 10.69 5.69
CA GLY A 229 -15.92 10.86 5.98
C GLY A 229 -15.57 10.59 7.44
N ALA A 230 -16.37 11.13 8.38
CA ALA A 230 -16.20 10.86 9.80
C ALA A 230 -16.41 9.38 10.16
N THR A 231 -17.40 8.74 9.54
CA THR A 231 -17.70 7.31 9.74
C THR A 231 -16.52 6.45 9.31
N VAL A 232 -15.89 6.73 8.17
CA VAL A 232 -14.68 6.02 7.73
C VAL A 232 -13.56 6.12 8.77
N ILE A 233 -13.28 7.33 9.27
CA ILE A 233 -12.24 7.53 10.30
C ILE A 233 -12.56 6.72 11.55
N VAL A 234 -13.79 6.80 12.05
CA VAL A 234 -14.22 6.06 13.25
C VAL A 234 -14.10 4.55 13.03
N MET A 235 -14.54 4.02 11.89
CA MET A 235 -14.41 2.60 11.56
C MET A 235 -12.95 2.14 11.56
N VAL A 236 -12.04 2.93 10.96
CA VAL A 236 -10.61 2.61 10.95
C VAL A 236 -10.04 2.59 12.37
N LEU A 237 -10.40 3.56 13.21
CA LEU A 237 -9.94 3.62 14.61
C LEU A 237 -10.47 2.43 15.44
N LEU A 238 -11.76 2.10 15.30
CA LEU A 238 -12.37 0.96 15.99
C LEU A 238 -11.74 -0.36 15.54
N ALA A 239 -11.51 -0.53 14.23
CA ALA A 239 -10.79 -1.68 13.71
C ALA A 239 -9.36 -1.75 14.27
N PHE A 240 -8.65 -0.63 14.33
CA PHE A 240 -7.30 -0.62 14.90
C PHE A 240 -7.29 -1.13 16.33
N VAL A 241 -8.20 -0.64 17.17
CA VAL A 241 -8.34 -1.12 18.57
C VAL A 241 -8.72 -2.60 18.62
N PHE A 242 -9.60 -3.06 17.74
CA PHE A 242 -10.02 -4.47 17.70
C PHE A 242 -8.85 -5.41 17.37
N TRP A 243 -8.04 -5.13 16.33
CA TRP A 243 -6.87 -5.96 15.96
C TRP A 243 -5.58 -5.64 16.73
N LEU A 244 -5.55 -4.59 17.56
CA LEU A 244 -4.36 -4.19 18.33
C LEU A 244 -3.67 -5.35 19.06
N PRO A 245 -4.38 -6.29 19.72
CA PRO A 245 -3.75 -7.43 20.37
C PRO A 245 -2.89 -8.28 19.44
N ILE A 246 -3.32 -8.46 18.19
CA ILE A 246 -2.63 -9.27 17.17
C ILE A 246 -1.42 -8.52 16.58
N TYR A 247 -1.45 -7.18 16.54
CA TYR A 247 -0.31 -6.39 16.08
C TYR A 247 0.83 -6.37 17.10
N LEU A 248 0.47 -6.41 18.39
CA LEU A 248 1.42 -6.29 19.49
C LEU A 248 1.79 -7.63 20.13
N GLY A 249 1.15 -8.74 19.74
CA GLY A 249 1.35 -10.03 20.39
C GLY A 249 0.87 -10.05 21.84
N LEU A 250 -0.24 -9.37 22.14
CA LEU A 250 -0.84 -9.40 23.48
C LEU A 250 -1.50 -10.77 23.73
N PRO A 251 -1.57 -11.23 25.00
CA PRO A 251 -2.20 -12.49 25.33
C PRO A 251 -3.69 -12.49 24.99
N LEU A 252 -4.14 -13.51 24.26
CA LEU A 252 -5.54 -13.69 23.86
C LEU A 252 -6.03 -15.08 24.28
N SER A 253 -7.31 -15.21 24.64
CA SER A 253 -7.93 -16.54 24.68
C SER A 253 -8.05 -17.11 23.26
N PRO A 254 -8.11 -18.44 23.08
CA PRO A 254 -8.31 -19.06 21.76
C PRO A 254 -9.55 -18.52 21.03
N GLU A 255 -10.65 -18.29 21.72
CA GLU A 255 -11.89 -17.75 21.14
C GLU A 255 -11.69 -16.30 20.68
N THR A 256 -10.99 -15.51 21.49
CA THR A 256 -10.71 -14.09 21.21
C THR A 256 -9.74 -13.93 20.03
N TYR A 257 -8.81 -14.86 19.89
CA TYR A 257 -7.96 -15.00 18.71
C TYR A 257 -8.80 -15.35 17.46
N GLN A 258 -9.63 -16.40 17.53
CA GLN A 258 -10.47 -16.82 16.40
C GLN A 258 -11.45 -15.73 15.95
N LEU A 259 -11.99 -14.93 16.88
CA LEU A 259 -12.83 -13.76 16.58
C LEU A 259 -12.16 -12.73 15.65
N ARG A 260 -10.82 -12.67 15.64
CA ARG A 260 -10.03 -11.76 14.79
C ARG A 260 -9.58 -12.40 13.48
N MET A 261 -9.63 -13.72 13.38
CA MET A 261 -9.27 -14.49 12.19
C MET A 261 -10.51 -14.72 11.31
N TRP A 262 -10.91 -13.65 10.63
CA TRP A 262 -12.13 -13.63 9.81
C TRP A 262 -12.13 -14.63 8.66
N PHE A 263 -10.95 -14.95 8.12
CA PHE A 263 -10.81 -15.96 7.08
C PHE A 263 -9.94 -17.09 7.59
N ARG A 264 -10.26 -18.33 7.19
CA ARG A 264 -9.40 -19.48 7.45
C ARG A 264 -7.99 -19.30 6.87
N SER A 265 -7.87 -18.53 5.79
CA SER A 265 -6.59 -18.19 5.19
C SER A 265 -5.78 -17.15 5.98
N TRP A 266 -6.26 -16.66 7.12
CA TRP A 266 -5.45 -15.86 8.05
C TRP A 266 -4.74 -16.73 9.09
N ILE A 267 -4.98 -18.05 9.07
CA ILE A 267 -4.38 -19.05 9.96
C ILE A 267 -3.44 -19.96 9.17
#